data_AF-A0A0M4I8A2-F1
#
_entry.id   AF-A0A0M4I8A2-F1
#
_cell.length_a   1.000
_cell.length_b   1.000
_cell.length_c   1.000
_cell.angle_alpha   90.00
_cell.angle_beta   90.00
_cell.angle_gamma   90.00
#
_symmetry.space_group_name_H-M   'P 1'
#
loop_
_entity.id
_entity.type
_entity.pdbx_description
1 polymer ?
#
loop_
_entity_poly.entity_id
_entity_poly.type
_entity_poly.pdbx_seq_one_letter_code
_entity_poly.pdbx_strand_id
1 'polypeptide(L)'
;MLFGLLLLAAGAHAQTPLGQPTLDEQKVQIWCATVKFVYEDTGRPNLKNSLQCGSSLKAFENSIKADSQRVYSALYLPLEGRGAMYKGLGSDKSRIQKLATEIINRLKASPARRKDPARMQALDALATNLNTYVENGTPPGEVAAAEATADTTSLTNETNTASLDEVGVNEGETGAPAPRGGSESLMSKFFAPLALIVSLLSLFLYVLMRRSLNDFQKELSARIDKRREEIMALQGAPASGSAAPLTRLTPEMQRQVEQLVQQWVAQELGKRPAVGASIAPTGNDGQQKHGQNQNQNRPSVEKQRPAPAPSNPAKGNPAPAATPFANISQAPSAYEPPTAITETPAPPVVTPAGPPAAASRDEFDSLVPPVTLPEPPRPVAPGPELRYVKVPVNGGFSEYDLSDQPQHDSIYQITLSPQNPDMATFRVNPNPAVHAYAIQSAQFSLREACRYQQPAGPVSRIITDEDGTLRRVAGAWQIEHKAAIRFE
;
A
#
# COMPACT_ATOMS: atom_id res chain seq x y z
N MET A 1 -26.78 -25.37 26.50
CA MET A 1 -25.79 -24.30 26.71
C MET A 1 -24.39 -24.91 26.66
N LEU A 2 -23.74 -25.01 25.48
CA LEU A 2 -22.29 -25.22 25.33
C LEU A 2 -21.89 -25.31 23.84
N PHE A 3 -22.38 -24.37 23.01
CA PHE A 3 -22.07 -24.29 21.57
C PHE A 3 -21.63 -22.86 21.19
N GLY A 4 -20.82 -22.23 22.04
CA GLY A 4 -20.47 -20.81 21.91
C GLY A 4 -18.99 -20.49 22.13
N LEU A 5 -18.06 -21.40 21.82
CA LEU A 5 -16.64 -21.16 22.14
C LEU A 5 -15.68 -21.95 21.26
N LEU A 6 -15.76 -21.83 19.92
CA LEU A 6 -14.77 -22.47 19.02
C LEU A 6 -14.63 -21.80 17.64
N LEU A 7 -14.63 -20.46 17.59
CA LEU A 7 -14.52 -19.69 16.33
C LEU A 7 -13.44 -18.58 16.37
N LEU A 8 -12.35 -18.79 17.12
CA LEU A 8 -11.29 -17.78 17.33
C LEU A 8 -9.88 -18.18 16.83
N ALA A 9 -9.75 -19.18 15.96
CA ALA A 9 -8.43 -19.67 15.51
C ALA A 9 -8.19 -19.59 13.99
N ALA A 10 -8.60 -18.49 13.35
CA ALA A 10 -8.21 -18.19 11.97
C ALA A 10 -7.46 -16.87 11.91
N GLY A 11 -6.16 -16.94 11.60
CA GLY A 11 -5.36 -15.80 11.13
C GLY A 11 -4.89 -14.82 12.19
N ALA A 12 -4.08 -15.27 13.16
CA ALA A 12 -3.19 -14.36 13.86
C ALA A 12 -2.09 -13.88 12.89
N HIS A 13 -2.42 -12.93 12.01
CA HIS A 13 -1.41 -11.96 11.58
C HIS A 13 -0.98 -11.28 12.86
N ALA A 14 0.25 -11.55 13.32
CA ALA A 14 0.84 -10.89 14.46
C ALA A 14 0.66 -9.39 14.26
N GLN A 15 -0.29 -8.78 14.98
CA GLN A 15 -0.43 -7.34 15.04
C GLN A 15 0.88 -6.86 15.64
N THR A 16 1.78 -6.38 14.78
CA THR A 16 2.99 -5.69 15.23
C THR A 16 2.54 -4.61 16.21
N PRO A 17 3.19 -4.51 17.38
CA PRO A 17 2.81 -3.51 18.38
C PRO A 17 2.69 -2.15 17.70
N LEU A 18 1.56 -1.47 17.94
CA LEU A 18 1.23 -0.18 17.33
C LEU A 18 2.46 0.74 17.39
N GLY A 19 3.00 1.11 16.23
CA GLY A 19 4.15 2.02 16.10
C GLY A 19 5.50 1.38 15.76
N GLN A 20 5.63 0.05 15.69
CA GLN A 20 6.82 -0.58 15.12
C GLN A 20 6.67 -0.71 13.60
N PRO A 21 7.64 -0.22 12.80
CA PRO A 21 7.57 -0.34 11.34
C PRO A 21 7.63 -1.81 10.96
N THR A 22 6.76 -2.20 10.02
CA THR A 22 6.71 -3.59 9.54
C THR A 22 8.01 -3.97 8.82
N LEU A 23 8.31 -5.27 8.70
CA LEU A 23 9.49 -5.74 7.94
C LEU A 23 9.52 -5.14 6.53
N ASP A 24 8.38 -5.11 5.84
CA ASP A 24 8.29 -4.59 4.47
C ASP A 24 8.52 -3.07 4.43
N GLU A 25 8.00 -2.33 5.40
CA GLU A 25 8.27 -0.90 5.54
C GLU A 25 9.76 -0.65 5.78
N GLN A 26 10.41 -1.45 6.63
CA GLN A 26 11.85 -1.35 6.87
C GLN A 26 12.67 -1.64 5.60
N LYS A 27 12.27 -2.66 4.82
CA LYS A 27 12.89 -2.94 3.52
C LYS A 27 12.74 -1.76 2.56
N VAL A 28 11.55 -1.17 2.48
CA VAL A 28 11.29 -0.01 1.60
C VAL A 28 12.20 1.16 1.97
N GLN A 29 12.42 1.43 3.26
CA GLN A 29 13.33 2.51 3.68
C GLN A 29 14.79 2.26 3.26
N ILE A 30 15.29 1.03 3.46
CA ILE A 30 16.64 0.65 3.01
C ILE A 30 16.76 0.79 1.49
N TRP A 31 15.78 0.27 0.76
CA TRP A 31 15.78 0.32 -0.70
C TRP A 31 15.65 1.76 -1.21
N CYS A 32 14.81 2.58 -0.60
CA CYS A 32 14.68 3.99 -0.96
C CYS A 32 16.03 4.72 -0.84
N ALA A 33 16.71 4.62 0.31
CA ALA A 33 18.02 5.24 0.51
C ALA A 33 19.05 4.74 -0.50
N THR A 34 19.04 3.43 -0.77
CA THR A 34 19.93 2.78 -1.73
C THR A 34 19.70 3.29 -3.15
N VAL A 35 18.44 3.37 -3.60
CA VAL A 35 18.11 3.80 -4.96
C VAL A 35 18.37 5.30 -5.14
N LYS A 36 18.05 6.13 -4.14
CA LYS A 36 18.41 7.55 -4.13
C LYS A 36 19.93 7.73 -4.29
N PHE A 37 20.73 6.97 -3.52
CA PHE A 37 22.18 6.98 -3.66
C PHE A 37 22.63 6.58 -5.07
N VAL A 38 22.09 5.51 -5.65
CA VAL A 38 22.46 5.07 -7.00
C VAL A 38 22.10 6.13 -8.05
N TYR A 39 20.97 6.83 -7.89
CA TYR A 39 20.57 7.91 -8.80
C TYR A 39 21.50 9.12 -8.72
N GLU A 40 21.93 9.51 -7.52
CA GLU A 40 22.96 10.56 -7.37
C GLU A 40 24.29 10.13 -8.00
N ASP A 41 24.73 8.92 -7.68
CA ASP A 41 25.98 8.31 -8.11
C ASP A 41 26.07 8.08 -9.64
N THR A 42 24.92 8.07 -10.32
CA THR A 42 24.81 7.98 -11.79
C THR A 42 24.47 9.32 -12.46
N GLY A 43 24.39 10.41 -11.69
CA GLY A 43 24.11 11.75 -12.21
C GLY A 43 22.66 11.97 -12.65
N ARG A 44 21.70 11.24 -12.07
CA ARG A 44 20.27 11.34 -12.38
C ARG A 44 19.40 11.65 -11.16
N PRO A 45 19.63 12.78 -10.47
CA PRO A 45 18.88 13.12 -9.26
C PRO A 45 17.39 13.37 -9.52
N ASN A 46 17.00 13.70 -10.75
CA ASN A 46 15.60 13.94 -11.12
C ASN A 46 14.69 12.71 -10.91
N LEU A 47 15.26 11.50 -10.94
CA LEU A 47 14.53 10.25 -10.73
C LEU A 47 14.20 10.00 -9.25
N LYS A 48 14.76 10.76 -8.32
CA LYS A 48 14.44 10.62 -6.88
C LYS A 48 12.97 10.93 -6.60
N ASN A 49 12.41 11.90 -7.31
CA ASN A 49 11.04 12.38 -7.10
C ASN A 49 9.97 11.38 -7.57
N SER A 50 10.34 10.41 -8.42
CA SER A 50 9.43 9.35 -8.85
C SER A 50 9.41 8.15 -7.90
N LEU A 51 10.28 8.12 -6.88
CA LEU A 51 10.36 6.99 -5.95
C LEU A 51 9.23 7.03 -4.92
N GLN A 52 8.53 5.91 -4.77
CA GLN A 52 7.45 5.77 -3.80
C GLN A 52 7.96 5.22 -2.45
N CYS A 53 8.82 5.99 -1.78
CA CYS A 53 9.50 5.56 -0.56
C CYS A 53 8.63 5.42 0.71
N GLY A 54 7.42 5.98 0.71
CA GLY A 54 6.46 5.87 1.83
C GLY A 54 5.35 4.85 1.60
N SER A 55 5.50 3.99 0.59
CA SER A 55 4.44 3.08 0.14
C SER A 55 4.78 1.61 0.44
N SER A 56 3.94 0.68 -0.03
CA SER A 56 4.22 -0.75 0.08
C SER A 56 5.45 -1.16 -0.75
N LEU A 57 6.08 -2.28 -0.40
CA LEU A 57 7.23 -2.81 -1.13
C LEU A 57 6.94 -3.02 -2.63
N LYS A 58 5.71 -3.41 -2.97
CA LYS A 58 5.27 -3.59 -4.36
C LYS A 58 5.12 -2.26 -5.12
N ALA A 59 4.62 -1.23 -4.45
CA ALA A 59 4.49 0.10 -5.01
C ALA A 59 5.87 0.74 -5.24
N PHE A 60 6.79 0.59 -4.27
CA PHE A 60 8.20 0.91 -4.44
C PHE A 60 8.82 0.15 -5.63
N GLU A 61 8.60 -1.17 -5.73
CA GLU A 61 9.10 -1.98 -6.84
C GLU A 61 8.64 -1.46 -8.20
N ASN A 62 7.36 -1.09 -8.33
CA ASN A 62 6.83 -0.53 -9.56
C ASN A 62 7.47 0.83 -9.90
N SER A 63 7.78 1.65 -8.89
CA SER A 63 8.45 2.93 -9.10
C SER A 63 9.88 2.80 -9.66
N ILE A 64 10.58 1.70 -9.38
CA ILE A 64 11.94 1.44 -9.88
C ILE A 64 11.95 0.58 -11.16
N LYS A 65 10.87 -0.13 -11.48
CA LYS A 65 10.75 -0.91 -12.73
C LYS A 65 10.75 -0.03 -13.98
N ALA A 66 10.12 1.14 -13.88
CA ALA A 66 10.06 2.10 -14.98
C ALA A 66 11.40 2.81 -15.22
N ASP A 67 12.40 2.60 -14.36
CA ASP A 67 13.66 3.33 -14.42
C ASP A 67 14.67 2.72 -15.41
N SER A 68 15.18 3.61 -16.27
CA SER A 68 16.29 3.42 -17.19
C SER A 68 17.63 2.99 -16.56
N GLN A 69 17.88 3.24 -15.26
CA GLN A 69 19.19 2.99 -14.63
C GLN A 69 19.42 1.53 -14.24
N ARG A 70 18.54 0.61 -14.68
CA ARG A 70 18.65 -0.83 -14.42
C ARG A 70 18.71 -1.18 -12.94
N VAL A 71 18.36 -0.27 -12.02
CA VAL A 71 18.45 -0.52 -10.57
C VAL A 71 17.57 -1.70 -10.18
N TYR A 72 16.38 -1.80 -10.78
CA TYR A 72 15.52 -2.96 -10.64
C TYR A 72 16.20 -4.27 -11.06
N SER A 73 16.66 -4.37 -12.31
CA SER A 73 17.26 -5.61 -12.84
C SER A 73 18.62 -5.95 -12.24
N ALA A 74 19.44 -4.94 -11.97
CA ALA A 74 20.84 -5.09 -11.61
C ALA A 74 21.07 -5.09 -10.10
N LEU A 75 20.14 -4.58 -9.28
CA LEU A 75 20.31 -4.52 -7.82
C LEU A 75 19.14 -5.21 -7.10
N TYR A 76 17.90 -4.77 -7.34
CA TYR A 76 16.72 -5.20 -6.59
C TYR A 76 16.32 -6.66 -6.87
N LEU A 77 16.06 -7.00 -8.14
CA LEU A 77 15.53 -8.31 -8.53
C LEU A 77 16.40 -9.49 -8.06
N PRO A 78 17.75 -9.44 -8.14
CA PRO A 78 18.58 -10.56 -7.68
C PRO A 78 18.66 -10.70 -6.16
N LEU A 79 18.35 -9.63 -5.41
CA LEU A 79 18.35 -9.64 -3.94
C LEU A 79 16.96 -9.99 -3.37
N GLU A 80 15.93 -9.22 -3.71
CA GLU A 80 14.56 -9.46 -3.20
C GLU A 80 13.79 -10.51 -4.01
N GLY A 81 13.93 -10.53 -5.33
CA GLY A 81 13.05 -11.30 -6.22
C GLY A 81 13.11 -12.82 -6.02
N ARG A 82 14.20 -13.34 -5.45
CA ARG A 82 14.34 -14.77 -5.13
C ARG A 82 14.00 -15.10 -3.68
N GLY A 83 13.98 -14.12 -2.77
CA GLY A 83 13.81 -14.31 -1.32
C GLY A 83 14.79 -15.28 -0.65
N ALA A 84 15.73 -15.87 -1.41
CA ALA A 84 16.58 -16.97 -0.96
C ALA A 84 17.57 -16.53 0.10
N MET A 85 17.98 -15.26 0.07
CA MET A 85 18.88 -14.65 1.06
C MET A 85 18.30 -14.60 2.48
N TYR A 86 16.98 -14.75 2.62
CA TYR A 86 16.28 -14.71 3.90
C TYR A 86 16.05 -16.10 4.51
N LYS A 87 16.37 -17.18 3.78
CA LYS A 87 16.18 -18.56 4.27
C LYS A 87 17.05 -18.82 5.50
N GLY A 88 16.43 -19.30 6.57
CA GLY A 88 17.10 -19.59 7.84
C GLY A 88 17.26 -18.38 8.79
N LEU A 89 16.82 -17.19 8.40
CA LEU A 89 16.84 -16.00 9.26
C LEU A 89 15.55 -15.87 10.06
N GLY A 90 15.65 -16.07 11.38
CA GLY A 90 14.53 -16.13 12.31
C GLY A 90 13.99 -14.79 12.80
N SER A 91 14.76 -13.69 12.68
CA SER A 91 14.33 -12.36 13.15
C SER A 91 14.32 -11.32 12.03
N ASP A 92 13.38 -10.38 12.10
CA ASP A 92 13.28 -9.29 11.13
C ASP A 92 14.57 -8.45 11.09
N LYS A 93 15.16 -8.15 12.25
CA LYS A 93 16.46 -7.47 12.35
C LYS A 93 17.55 -8.22 11.58
N SER A 94 17.62 -9.55 11.68
CA SER A 94 18.62 -10.34 10.94
C SER A 94 18.40 -10.30 9.42
N ARG A 95 17.14 -10.25 8.96
CA ARG A 95 16.78 -10.12 7.55
C ARG A 95 17.18 -8.76 7.00
N ILE A 96 16.84 -7.69 7.73
CA ILE A 96 17.19 -6.30 7.38
C ILE A 96 18.71 -6.10 7.39
N GLN A 97 19.43 -6.64 8.37
CA GLN A 97 20.90 -6.61 8.40
C GLN A 97 21.50 -7.32 7.19
N LYS A 98 20.96 -8.49 6.83
CA LYS A 98 21.40 -9.25 5.66
C LYS A 98 21.13 -8.48 4.37
N LEU A 99 19.98 -7.81 4.26
CA LEU A 99 19.65 -6.93 3.14
C LEU A 99 20.67 -5.80 2.98
N ALA A 100 20.90 -5.01 4.03
CA ALA A 100 21.87 -3.92 4.01
C ALA A 100 23.27 -4.41 3.60
N THR A 101 23.71 -5.53 4.17
CA THR A 101 25.04 -6.13 3.88
C THR A 101 25.17 -6.54 2.42
N GLU A 102 24.18 -7.23 1.85
CA GLU A 102 24.21 -7.67 0.45
C GLU A 102 24.16 -6.49 -0.52
N ILE A 103 23.37 -5.46 -0.22
CA ILE A 103 23.32 -4.22 -1.00
C ILE A 103 24.72 -3.58 -1.04
N ILE A 104 25.34 -3.36 0.12
CA ILE A 104 26.66 -2.73 0.19
C ILE A 104 27.71 -3.58 -0.52
N ASN A 105 27.75 -4.89 -0.31
CA ASN A 105 28.67 -5.79 -1.00
C ASN A 105 28.54 -5.68 -2.52
N ARG A 106 27.31 -5.61 -3.02
CA ARG A 106 27.04 -5.52 -4.46
C ARG A 106 27.38 -4.16 -5.03
N LEU A 107 27.12 -3.07 -4.30
CA LEU A 107 27.54 -1.73 -4.70
C LEU A 107 29.07 -1.60 -4.70
N LYS A 108 29.76 -2.19 -3.70
CA LYS A 108 31.23 -2.27 -3.61
C LYS A 108 31.85 -3.12 -4.71
N ALA A 109 31.11 -4.07 -5.27
CA ALA A 109 31.56 -4.88 -6.40
C ALA A 109 31.59 -4.12 -7.75
N SER A 110 30.94 -2.95 -7.83
CA SER A 110 30.91 -2.14 -9.06
C SER A 110 32.30 -1.61 -9.44
N PRO A 111 32.81 -1.93 -10.65
CA PRO A 111 34.10 -1.41 -11.13
C PRO A 111 34.13 0.12 -11.24
N ALA A 112 32.98 0.74 -11.56
CA ALA A 112 32.88 2.19 -11.71
C ALA A 112 33.10 2.93 -10.37
N ARG A 113 32.61 2.37 -9.26
CA ARG A 113 32.82 2.94 -7.92
C ARG A 113 34.24 2.68 -7.42
N ARG A 114 34.78 1.48 -7.62
CA ARG A 114 36.15 1.15 -7.20
C ARG A 114 37.24 2.04 -7.80
N LYS A 115 37.01 2.57 -9.00
CA LYS A 115 37.94 3.48 -9.68
C LYS A 115 37.89 4.92 -9.16
N ASP A 116 36.85 5.27 -8.40
CA ASP A 116 36.60 6.62 -7.94
C ASP A 116 36.56 6.66 -6.39
N PRO A 117 37.58 7.24 -5.73
CA PRO A 117 37.65 7.27 -4.27
C PRO A 117 36.50 8.07 -3.64
N ALA A 118 35.99 9.12 -4.29
CA ALA A 118 34.88 9.91 -3.77
C ALA A 118 33.57 9.10 -3.75
N ARG A 119 33.33 8.31 -4.81
CA ARG A 119 32.16 7.41 -4.88
C ARG A 119 32.25 6.27 -3.86
N MET A 120 33.44 5.77 -3.58
CA MET A 120 33.66 4.80 -2.50
C MET A 120 33.39 5.40 -1.12
N GLN A 121 33.84 6.63 -0.87
CA GLN A 121 33.57 7.33 0.39
C GLN A 121 32.07 7.57 0.59
N ALA A 122 31.36 7.99 -0.46
CA ALA A 122 29.91 8.15 -0.42
C ALA A 122 29.19 6.81 -0.16
N LEU A 123 29.72 5.70 -0.69
CA LEU A 123 29.21 4.35 -0.42
C LEU A 123 29.44 3.92 1.04
N ASP A 124 30.58 4.28 1.64
CA ASP A 124 30.84 4.01 3.06
C ASP A 124 29.94 4.85 3.98
N ALA A 125 29.62 6.09 3.57
CA ALA A 125 28.60 6.91 4.25
C ALA A 125 27.21 6.26 4.17
N LEU A 126 26.79 5.75 3.00
CA LEU A 126 25.56 4.98 2.85
C LEU A 126 25.59 3.73 3.75
N ALA A 127 26.69 2.98 3.77
CA ALA A 127 26.83 1.78 4.61
C ALA A 127 26.65 2.10 6.09
N THR A 128 27.21 3.21 6.56
CA THR A 128 27.06 3.70 7.94
C THR A 128 25.61 4.07 8.24
N ASN A 129 24.95 4.77 7.31
CA ASN A 129 23.54 5.16 7.46
C ASN A 129 22.62 3.92 7.52
N LEU A 130 22.80 2.96 6.60
CA LEU A 130 22.01 1.72 6.60
C LEU A 130 22.23 0.91 7.89
N ASN A 131 23.46 0.77 8.37
CA ASN A 131 23.73 0.10 9.65
C ASN A 131 23.08 0.81 10.84
N THR A 132 23.17 2.15 10.87
CA THR A 132 22.51 2.97 11.90
C THR A 132 21.00 2.76 11.89
N TYR A 133 20.39 2.63 10.71
CA TYR A 133 18.97 2.31 10.57
C TYR A 133 18.64 0.91 11.10
N VAL A 134 19.43 -0.12 10.76
CA VAL A 134 19.19 -1.48 11.25
C VAL A 134 19.35 -1.58 12.77
N GLU A 135 20.25 -0.78 13.36
CA GLU A 135 20.50 -0.78 14.80
C GLU A 135 19.44 -0.01 15.58
N ASN A 136 19.07 1.19 15.11
CA ASN A 136 18.29 2.16 15.87
C ASN A 136 16.84 2.33 15.37
N GLY A 137 16.51 1.82 14.18
CA GLY A 137 15.20 2.00 13.55
C GLY A 137 14.92 3.41 13.02
N THR A 138 15.87 4.34 13.12
CA THR A 138 15.72 5.72 12.65
C THR A 138 15.88 5.78 11.13
N PRO A 139 14.83 6.10 10.35
CA PRO A 139 14.87 6.03 8.90
C PRO A 139 16.07 6.78 8.34
N PRO A 140 16.77 6.21 7.34
CA PRO A 140 17.97 6.79 6.79
C PRO A 140 17.64 8.17 6.22
N GLY A 141 18.15 9.22 6.88
CA GLY A 141 18.04 10.59 6.38
C GLY A 141 18.74 10.73 5.03
N GLU A 142 18.35 11.72 4.23
CA GLU A 142 19.10 12.05 3.02
C GLU A 142 20.56 12.31 3.41
N VAL A 143 21.44 11.43 2.96
CA VAL A 143 22.88 11.65 3.00
C VAL A 143 23.15 12.80 2.05
N ALA A 144 23.05 14.02 2.55
CA ALA A 144 23.62 15.16 1.88
C ALA A 144 25.09 14.81 1.62
N ALA A 145 25.43 14.61 0.36
CA ALA A 145 26.82 14.55 -0.06
C ALA A 145 27.49 15.79 0.54
N ALA A 146 28.47 15.57 1.41
CA ALA A 146 29.25 16.65 1.98
C ALA A 146 29.87 17.41 0.80
N GLU A 147 29.28 18.54 0.44
CA GLU A 147 29.96 19.58 -0.31
C GLU A 147 31.14 19.99 0.56
N ALA A 148 32.30 19.45 0.21
CA ALA A 148 33.58 19.90 0.73
C ALA A 148 33.83 21.31 0.18
N THR A 149 33.21 22.32 0.78
CA THR A 149 33.77 23.67 0.79
C THR A 149 34.91 23.68 1.79
N ALA A 150 36.08 23.23 1.33
CA ALA A 150 37.33 23.67 1.91
C ALA A 150 37.60 25.07 1.36
N ASP A 151 37.44 26.10 2.20
CA ASP A 151 38.51 27.09 2.39
C ASP A 151 38.22 28.06 3.54
N THR A 152 39.14 28.03 4.52
CA THR A 152 39.80 29.20 5.12
C THR A 152 38.94 30.31 5.76
N THR A 153 38.73 30.23 7.09
CA THR A 153 39.41 31.15 8.04
C THR A 153 39.19 30.73 9.49
N SER A 154 40.30 30.39 10.13
CA SER A 154 40.47 30.26 11.57
C SER A 154 40.55 31.62 12.26
N LEU A 155 40.06 31.67 13.51
CA LEU A 155 40.51 32.50 14.63
C LEU A 155 40.34 34.04 14.48
N THR A 156 39.42 34.62 15.27
CA THR A 156 39.81 35.53 16.38
C THR A 156 38.61 36.00 17.24
N ASN A 157 38.76 35.71 18.54
CA ASN A 157 38.36 36.44 19.75
C ASN A 157 37.04 37.21 19.91
N GLU A 158 36.48 36.95 21.10
CA GLU A 158 35.56 37.76 21.90
C GLU A 158 35.95 39.25 22.03
N THR A 159 34.91 40.07 22.28
CA THR A 159 34.85 41.17 23.28
C THR A 159 34.51 42.56 22.70
N ASN A 160 33.29 43.00 23.05
CA ASN A 160 32.86 44.36 23.41
C ASN A 160 32.91 45.58 22.45
N THR A 161 31.91 46.42 22.76
CA THR A 161 31.82 47.89 22.63
C THR A 161 31.52 48.54 21.28
N ALA A 162 30.25 48.91 21.13
CA ALA A 162 29.75 50.28 21.02
C ALA A 162 30.51 51.35 20.19
N SER A 163 29.65 52.13 19.50
CA SER A 163 29.69 53.57 19.17
C SER A 163 30.21 54.06 17.80
N LEU A 164 29.27 54.79 17.18
CA LEU A 164 29.36 56.06 16.44
C LEU A 164 29.93 56.14 15.01
N ASP A 165 29.04 56.63 14.14
CA ASP A 165 29.15 57.72 13.14
C ASP A 165 30.40 57.82 12.25
N GLU A 166 30.19 57.94 10.93
CA GLU A 166 30.34 59.22 10.20
C GLU A 166 30.55 59.02 8.67
N VAL A 167 29.57 59.52 7.88
CA VAL A 167 29.62 60.26 6.58
C VAL A 167 30.34 59.71 5.33
N GLY A 168 29.61 59.82 4.19
CA GLY A 168 30.15 60.06 2.85
C GLY A 168 29.35 59.36 1.73
N VAL A 169 28.17 59.86 1.32
CA VAL A 169 27.92 60.73 0.15
C VAL A 169 28.71 60.31 -1.12
N ASN A 170 28.04 59.68 -2.10
CA ASN A 170 27.81 60.34 -3.39
C ASN A 170 26.76 59.67 -4.28
N GLU A 171 26.10 60.54 -5.05
CA GLU A 171 24.86 60.44 -5.79
C GLU A 171 24.95 59.68 -7.14
N GLY A 172 23.78 59.29 -7.65
CA GLY A 172 23.59 58.77 -9.01
C GLY A 172 22.17 58.24 -9.30
N GLU A 173 21.19 59.14 -9.32
CA GLU A 173 19.90 59.16 -10.06
C GLU A 173 19.65 58.02 -11.09
N THR A 174 18.47 57.42 -11.29
CA THR A 174 17.09 57.93 -11.38
C THR A 174 16.12 56.73 -11.45
N GLY A 175 14.94 56.83 -10.82
CA GLY A 175 13.83 55.89 -11.03
C GLY A 175 12.74 55.99 -9.96
N ALA A 176 11.73 56.83 -10.22
CA ALA A 176 10.67 57.23 -9.29
C ALA A 176 9.91 56.06 -8.59
N PRO A 177 9.64 56.17 -7.27
CA PRO A 177 8.72 55.29 -6.56
C PRO A 177 7.31 55.90 -6.47
N ALA A 178 6.29 55.06 -6.70
CA ALA A 178 4.91 55.35 -6.32
C ALA A 178 4.75 55.17 -4.79
N PRO A 179 4.00 56.06 -4.09
CA PRO A 179 3.79 55.92 -2.66
C PRO A 179 2.69 54.88 -2.39
N ARG A 180 3.03 53.80 -1.70
CA ARG A 180 2.03 53.00 -0.96
C ARG A 180 2.33 53.14 0.53
N GLY A 181 1.43 53.84 1.20
CA GLY A 181 1.44 54.03 2.64
C GLY A 181 1.40 52.69 3.36
N GLY A 182 2.47 52.38 4.07
CA GLY A 182 2.50 51.33 5.07
C GLY A 182 1.76 51.82 6.31
N SER A 183 0.47 51.52 6.40
CA SER A 183 -0.20 51.49 7.70
C SER A 183 0.47 50.40 8.52
N GLU A 184 1.36 50.77 9.43
CA GLU A 184 1.89 49.87 10.46
C GLU A 184 0.71 49.29 11.24
N SER A 185 0.30 48.09 10.84
CA SER A 185 -0.81 47.40 11.47
C SER A 185 -0.43 47.11 12.91
N LEU A 186 -1.19 47.69 13.85
CA LEU A 186 -1.10 47.46 15.29
C LEU A 186 -1.04 45.97 15.66
N MET A 187 -1.49 45.06 14.78
CA MET A 187 -1.30 43.62 14.94
C MET A 187 0.18 43.20 15.03
N SER A 188 1.08 43.78 14.24
CA SER A 188 2.50 43.38 14.24
C SER A 188 3.21 43.63 15.57
N LYS A 189 2.82 44.69 16.31
CA LYS A 189 3.39 45.05 17.62
C LYS A 189 2.96 44.09 18.74
N PHE A 190 1.80 43.42 18.62
CA PHE A 190 1.34 42.44 19.61
C PHE A 190 1.71 40.99 19.27
N PHE A 191 1.73 40.62 17.98
CA PHE A 191 2.02 39.23 17.59
C PHE A 191 3.51 38.89 17.60
N ALA A 192 4.40 39.85 17.33
CA ALA A 192 5.84 39.61 17.36
C ALA A 192 6.37 39.13 18.73
N PRO A 193 6.05 39.78 19.88
CA PRO A 193 6.50 39.27 21.18
C PRO A 193 5.82 37.96 21.57
N LEU A 194 4.57 37.74 21.16
CA LEU A 194 3.84 36.50 21.49
C LEU A 194 4.41 35.29 20.73
N ALA A 195 4.80 35.45 19.47
CA ALA A 195 5.47 34.41 18.70
C ALA A 195 6.81 34.00 19.31
N LEU A 196 7.56 34.96 19.86
CA LEU A 196 8.83 34.69 20.56
C LEU A 196 8.59 33.84 21.82
N ILE A 197 7.57 34.18 22.63
CA ILE A 197 7.21 33.42 23.82
C ILE A 197 6.82 31.98 23.47
N VAL A 198 6.00 31.78 22.43
CA VAL A 198 5.60 30.43 21.98
C VAL A 198 6.79 29.64 21.44
N SER A 199 7.71 30.30 20.73
CA SER A 199 8.96 29.68 20.25
C SER A 199 9.83 29.20 21.41
N LEU A 200 10.04 30.04 22.44
CA LEU A 200 10.81 29.66 23.64
C LEU A 200 10.13 28.53 24.42
N LEU A 201 8.81 28.55 24.54
CA LEU A 201 8.04 27.51 25.22
C LEU A 201 8.14 26.17 24.47
N SER A 202 8.11 26.19 23.14
CA SER A 202 8.30 24.99 22.31
C SER A 202 9.71 24.40 22.47
N LEU A 203 10.74 25.24 22.54
CA LEU A 203 12.12 24.82 22.77
C LEU A 203 12.28 24.18 24.15
N PHE A 204 11.67 24.79 25.18
CA PHE A 204 11.72 24.27 26.54
C PHE A 204 11.02 22.91 26.67
N LEU A 205 9.84 22.76 26.06
CA LEU A 205 9.13 21.47 26.00
C LEU A 205 9.94 20.40 25.26
N TYR A 206 10.60 20.76 24.16
CA TYR A 206 11.49 19.86 23.44
C TYR A 206 12.68 19.39 24.30
N VAL A 207 13.31 20.30 25.05
CA VAL A 207 14.41 19.95 25.97
C VAL A 207 13.94 19.03 27.09
N LEU A 208 12.75 19.28 27.68
CA LEU A 208 12.18 18.41 28.71
C LEU A 208 11.85 17.01 28.17
N MET A 209 11.25 16.92 26.98
CA MET A 209 10.96 15.64 26.34
C MET A 209 12.24 14.87 26.00
N ARG A 210 13.29 15.56 25.54
CA ARG A 210 14.58 14.92 25.26
C ARG A 210 15.25 14.42 26.54
N ARG A 211 15.09 15.15 27.65
CA ARG A 211 15.60 14.74 28.96
C ARG A 211 14.85 13.51 29.50
N SER A 212 13.52 13.49 29.38
CA SER A 212 12.73 12.32 29.80
C SER A 212 13.04 11.07 28.98
N LEU A 213 13.24 11.20 27.66
CA LEU A 213 13.66 10.08 26.81
C LEU A 213 15.03 9.53 27.21
N ASN A 214 15.99 10.39 27.56
CA ASN A 214 17.30 9.95 28.04
C ASN A 214 17.21 9.20 29.37
N ASP A 215 16.31 9.61 30.28
CA ASP A 215 16.10 8.94 31.56
C ASP A 215 15.43 7.55 31.35
N PHE A 216 14.46 7.46 30.43
CA PHE A 216 13.86 6.17 30.03
C PHE A 216 14.88 5.22 29.39
N GLN A 217 15.77 5.74 28.53
CA GLN A 217 16.82 4.94 27.92
C GLN A 217 17.80 4.39 28.97
N LYS A 218 18.20 5.21 29.96
CA LYS A 218 19.04 4.77 31.08
C LYS A 218 18.38 3.70 31.93
N GLU A 219 17.07 3.82 32.18
CA GLU A 219 16.35 2.80 32.93
C GLU A 219 16.23 1.48 32.15
N LEU A 220 15.97 1.55 30.85
CA LEU A 220 15.94 0.36 29.99
C LEU A 220 17.30 -0.32 29.89
N SER A 221 18.40 0.44 29.73
CA SER A 221 19.75 -0.12 29.71
C SER A 221 20.10 -0.78 31.04
N ALA A 222 19.80 -0.14 32.18
CA ALA A 222 20.04 -0.72 33.50
C ALA A 222 19.25 -2.03 33.71
N ARG A 223 18.01 -2.12 33.22
CA ARG A 223 17.21 -3.36 33.28
C ARG A 223 17.78 -4.46 32.38
N ILE A 224 18.29 -4.11 31.20
CA ILE A 224 18.93 -5.06 30.28
C ILE A 224 20.24 -5.59 30.87
N ASP A 225 21.06 -4.71 31.44
CA ASP A 225 22.32 -5.10 32.08
C ASP A 225 22.07 -6.02 33.28
N LYS A 226 21.06 -5.71 34.11
CA LYS A 226 20.64 -6.61 35.20
C LYS A 226 20.23 -8.00 34.70
N ARG A 227 19.44 -8.08 33.62
CA ARG A 227 19.05 -9.36 33.00
C ARG A 227 20.25 -10.12 32.45
N ARG A 228 21.22 -9.40 31.89
CA ARG A 228 22.46 -9.97 31.36
C ARG A 228 23.34 -10.53 32.48
N GLU A 229 23.44 -9.82 33.59
CA GLU A 229 24.12 -10.29 34.81
C GLU A 229 23.41 -11.52 35.40
N GLU A 230 22.07 -11.54 35.46
CA GLU A 230 21.30 -12.72 35.87
C GLU A 230 21.60 -13.93 34.97
N ILE A 231 21.68 -13.74 33.64
CA ILE A 231 22.03 -14.81 32.69
C ILE A 231 23.48 -15.27 32.88
N MET A 232 24.44 -14.36 33.08
CA MET A 232 25.83 -14.72 33.33
C MET A 232 26.01 -15.42 34.68
N ALA A 233 25.28 -15.00 35.72
CA ALA A 233 25.29 -15.65 37.03
C ALA A 233 24.72 -17.07 36.96
N LEU A 234 23.69 -17.30 36.14
CA LEU A 234 23.15 -18.63 35.87
C LEU A 234 24.10 -19.51 35.01
N GLN A 235 24.95 -18.91 34.17
CA GLN A 235 25.98 -19.62 33.42
C GLN A 235 27.27 -19.90 34.24
N GLY A 236 27.53 -19.10 35.28
CA GLY A 236 28.75 -19.18 36.09
C GLY A 236 28.69 -20.12 37.30
N ALA A 237 27.54 -20.74 37.59
CA ALA A 237 27.43 -21.72 38.67
C ALA A 237 28.25 -22.99 38.32
N PRO A 238 29.28 -23.36 39.11
CA PRO A 238 30.14 -24.50 38.78
C PRO A 238 29.38 -25.81 38.97
N ALA A 239 29.03 -26.45 37.86
CA ALA A 239 28.65 -27.86 37.84
C ALA A 239 29.90 -28.72 38.03
N SER A 240 30.11 -29.17 39.26
CA SER A 240 30.99 -30.28 39.58
C SER A 240 30.37 -31.58 39.07
N GLY A 241 30.85 -32.09 37.92
CA GLY A 241 30.64 -33.48 37.51
C GLY A 241 30.47 -33.71 36.02
N SER A 242 31.57 -34.06 35.35
CA SER A 242 31.66 -34.95 34.18
C SER A 242 30.89 -34.64 32.89
N ALA A 243 31.58 -33.96 31.98
CA ALA A 243 31.71 -34.18 30.53
C ALA A 243 30.52 -34.69 29.67
N ALA A 244 30.00 -33.82 28.78
CA ALA A 244 29.76 -34.06 27.33
C ALA A 244 29.14 -32.80 26.65
N PRO A 245 29.36 -32.57 25.33
CA PRO A 245 29.13 -31.28 24.66
C PRO A 245 27.65 -30.96 24.44
N LEU A 246 27.29 -29.68 24.64
CA LEU A 246 25.97 -29.12 24.38
C LEU A 246 25.68 -29.05 22.87
N THR A 247 25.25 -30.18 22.32
CA THR A 247 24.37 -30.24 21.15
C THR A 247 23.56 -31.52 21.26
N ARG A 248 22.53 -31.55 22.12
CA ARG A 248 21.43 -32.52 22.05
C ARG A 248 20.39 -32.14 23.09
N LEU A 249 19.14 -32.01 22.65
CA LEU A 249 17.99 -32.10 23.55
C LEU A 249 18.15 -33.39 24.35
N THR A 250 17.95 -33.34 25.67
CA THR A 250 17.99 -34.54 26.50
C THR A 250 16.97 -35.56 25.96
N PRO A 251 17.30 -36.87 25.92
CA PRO A 251 16.42 -37.90 25.35
C PRO A 251 15.05 -37.98 26.06
N GLU A 252 14.98 -37.55 27.31
CA GLU A 252 13.75 -37.34 28.06
C GLU A 252 12.88 -36.23 27.45
N MET A 253 13.48 -35.07 27.14
CA MET A 253 12.79 -33.93 26.53
C MET A 253 12.38 -34.24 25.09
N GLN A 254 13.19 -35.01 24.36
CA GLN A 254 12.85 -35.48 23.02
C GLN A 254 11.63 -36.42 23.05
N ARG A 255 11.55 -37.34 24.01
CA ARG A 255 10.36 -38.19 24.21
C ARG A 255 9.12 -37.40 24.57
N GLN A 256 9.28 -36.35 25.37
CA GLN A 256 8.17 -35.49 25.78
C GLN A 256 7.63 -34.67 24.60
N VAL A 257 8.52 -34.16 23.74
CA VAL A 257 8.14 -33.49 22.48
C VAL A 257 7.48 -34.48 21.52
N GLU A 258 8.00 -35.70 21.39
CA GLU A 258 7.44 -36.74 20.52
C GLU A 258 6.04 -37.19 20.97
N GLN A 259 5.80 -37.29 22.29
CA GLN A 259 4.47 -37.54 22.84
C GLN A 259 3.49 -36.40 22.55
N LEU A 260 3.92 -35.14 22.69
CA LEU A 260 3.07 -33.98 22.41
C LEU A 260 2.69 -33.92 20.93
N VAL A 261 3.64 -34.23 20.04
CA VAL A 261 3.43 -34.26 18.59
C VAL A 261 2.49 -35.41 18.21
N GLN A 262 2.65 -36.61 18.77
CA GLN A 262 1.74 -37.73 18.51
C GLN A 262 0.31 -37.43 18.98
N GLN A 263 0.16 -36.77 20.12
CA GLN A 263 -1.15 -36.39 20.65
C GLN A 263 -1.85 -35.36 19.75
N TRP A 264 -1.09 -34.40 19.21
CA TRP A 264 -1.60 -33.42 18.25
C TRP A 264 -1.97 -34.05 16.91
N VAL A 265 -1.14 -34.94 16.37
CA VAL A 265 -1.39 -35.62 15.10
C VAL A 265 -2.62 -36.54 15.17
N ALA A 266 -2.80 -37.26 16.28
CA ALA A 266 -4.00 -38.07 16.50
C ALA A 266 -5.27 -37.21 16.60
N GLN A 267 -5.17 -36.04 17.26
CA GLN A 267 -6.28 -35.09 17.35
C GLN A 267 -6.64 -34.49 15.98
N GLU A 268 -5.65 -34.30 15.11
CA GLU A 268 -5.86 -33.71 13.78
C GLU A 268 -6.36 -34.74 12.74
N LEU A 269 -5.94 -36.01 12.87
CA LEU A 269 -6.48 -37.12 12.08
C LEU A 269 -7.94 -37.42 12.44
N GLY A 270 -8.32 -37.29 13.72
CA GLY A 270 -9.71 -37.43 14.16
C GLY A 270 -10.64 -36.29 13.71
N LYS A 271 -10.07 -35.13 13.33
CA LYS A 271 -10.81 -33.94 12.88
C LYS A 271 -11.02 -33.85 11.38
N ARG A 272 -10.44 -34.75 10.57
CA ARG A 272 -10.72 -34.82 9.13
C ARG A 272 -11.96 -35.68 8.88
N PRO A 273 -13.13 -35.13 8.52
CA PRO A 273 -14.22 -35.94 8.03
C PRO A 273 -13.78 -36.61 6.71
N ALA A 274 -13.97 -37.92 6.63
CA ALA A 274 -13.75 -38.70 5.42
C ALA A 274 -14.72 -38.23 4.32
N VAL A 275 -14.24 -37.33 3.45
CA VAL A 275 -14.95 -36.96 2.23
C VAL A 275 -14.30 -37.71 1.08
N GLY A 276 -14.97 -38.76 0.62
CA GLY A 276 -14.75 -39.32 -0.71
C GLY A 276 -14.58 -40.84 -0.79
N ALA A 277 -15.68 -41.60 -0.63
CA ALA A 277 -15.84 -42.90 -1.29
C ALA A 277 -17.32 -43.34 -1.29
N SER A 278 -18.06 -43.01 -2.36
CA SER A 278 -19.08 -43.91 -2.91
C SER A 278 -19.60 -43.40 -4.24
N ILE A 279 -19.05 -43.98 -5.31
CA ILE A 279 -19.78 -44.25 -6.55
C ILE A 279 -20.45 -45.61 -6.32
N ALA A 280 -21.76 -45.68 -6.58
CA ALA A 280 -22.61 -46.88 -6.45
C ALA A 280 -22.18 -48.00 -7.41
N PRO A 281 -22.66 -49.27 -7.27
CA PRO A 281 -24.04 -49.60 -7.68
C PRO A 281 -24.75 -50.78 -6.95
N THR A 282 -26.09 -50.80 -7.08
CA THR A 282 -27.04 -51.95 -7.11
C THR A 282 -27.08 -52.99 -5.99
N GLY A 283 -28.30 -53.29 -5.50
CA GLY A 283 -28.61 -54.58 -4.88
C GLY A 283 -29.84 -54.57 -3.98
N ASN A 284 -30.69 -55.58 -4.13
CA ASN A 284 -32.05 -55.71 -3.63
C ASN A 284 -32.14 -56.22 -2.16
N ASP A 285 -33.38 -56.25 -1.66
CA ASP A 285 -33.93 -57.11 -0.59
C ASP A 285 -33.88 -56.70 0.91
N GLY A 286 -35.09 -56.54 1.48
CA GLY A 286 -35.58 -57.50 2.48
C GLY A 286 -35.37 -57.24 3.98
N GLN A 287 -36.44 -56.75 4.62
CA GLN A 287 -36.99 -57.18 5.93
C GLN A 287 -36.21 -57.15 7.27
N GLN A 288 -36.94 -56.60 8.27
CA GLN A 288 -37.17 -57.08 9.64
C GLN A 288 -36.30 -56.62 10.85
N LYS A 289 -36.97 -55.81 11.70
CA LYS A 289 -37.29 -55.97 13.15
C LYS A 289 -36.21 -55.89 14.26
N HIS A 290 -36.66 -55.18 15.30
CA HIS A 290 -36.33 -55.26 16.75
C HIS A 290 -34.95 -54.71 17.20
N GLY A 291 -34.81 -53.99 18.32
CA GLY A 291 -35.72 -53.64 19.41
C GLY A 291 -35.24 -52.38 20.14
N GLN A 292 -36.18 -51.66 20.78
CA GLN A 292 -36.22 -51.43 22.22
C GLN A 292 -34.87 -51.07 22.87
N ASN A 293 -34.70 -49.82 23.30
CA ASN A 293 -34.64 -49.59 24.75
C ASN A 293 -35.01 -48.16 25.16
N GLN A 294 -35.75 -48.11 26.26
CA GLN A 294 -36.23 -46.95 26.98
C GLN A 294 -35.05 -46.20 27.63
N ASN A 295 -35.12 -44.87 27.75
CA ASN A 295 -35.21 -44.32 29.10
C ASN A 295 -35.77 -42.90 29.15
N GLN A 296 -36.67 -42.74 30.11
CA GLN A 296 -37.32 -41.50 30.51
C GLN A 296 -36.37 -40.67 31.38
N ASN A 297 -36.38 -39.35 31.23
CA ASN A 297 -36.63 -38.44 32.36
C ASN A 297 -36.73 -36.98 31.91
N ARG A 298 -37.96 -36.47 32.04
CA ARG A 298 -38.35 -35.05 32.14
C ARG A 298 -38.14 -34.63 33.62
N PRO A 299 -38.00 -33.32 33.93
CA PRO A 299 -39.21 -32.53 34.17
C PRO A 299 -39.17 -31.11 33.55
N SER A 300 -40.38 -30.63 33.26
CA SER A 300 -40.71 -29.27 32.85
C SER A 300 -40.35 -28.24 33.91
N VAL A 301 -39.97 -27.04 33.47
CA VAL A 301 -40.35 -25.80 34.15
C VAL A 301 -41.04 -24.90 33.14
N GLU A 302 -42.34 -24.73 33.40
CA GLU A 302 -43.25 -23.79 32.79
C GLU A 302 -43.16 -22.45 33.55
N LYS A 303 -42.94 -21.33 32.85
CA LYS A 303 -43.21 -20.01 33.41
C LYS A 303 -43.51 -18.94 32.34
N GLN A 304 -44.81 -18.81 32.09
CA GLN A 304 -45.60 -17.59 31.93
C GLN A 304 -45.03 -16.37 31.19
N ARG A 305 -45.64 -16.14 30.03
CA ARG A 305 -45.93 -14.83 29.41
C ARG A 305 -46.91 -14.02 30.28
N PRO A 306 -46.81 -12.68 30.28
CA PRO A 306 -48.02 -11.88 30.13
C PRO A 306 -47.88 -10.74 29.11
N ALA A 307 -49.00 -10.44 28.46
CA ALA A 307 -49.32 -9.21 27.74
C ALA A 307 -50.80 -8.86 28.11
N PRO A 308 -51.40 -7.78 27.59
CA PRO A 308 -51.18 -6.34 27.87
C PRO A 308 -52.48 -5.65 28.36
N ALA A 309 -52.44 -4.35 28.74
CA ALA A 309 -53.54 -3.33 28.71
C ALA A 309 -53.27 -2.18 29.73
N PRO A 310 -53.99 -1.01 29.71
CA PRO A 310 -54.53 -0.20 28.59
C PRO A 310 -54.31 1.36 28.75
N SER A 311 -54.62 2.13 27.67
CA SER A 311 -55.16 3.53 27.53
C SER A 311 -55.08 4.53 28.72
N ASN A 312 -54.83 5.86 28.63
CA ASN A 312 -55.29 6.97 27.72
C ASN A 312 -54.77 8.33 28.37
N PRO A 313 -55.18 9.58 27.99
CA PRO A 313 -55.04 10.34 26.73
C PRO A 313 -54.44 11.79 26.88
N ALA A 314 -54.15 12.42 25.73
CA ALA A 314 -54.31 13.84 25.32
C ALA A 314 -53.91 15.06 26.21
N LYS A 315 -53.00 15.88 25.66
CA LYS A 315 -52.93 17.38 25.63
C LYS A 315 -51.58 17.74 24.99
N GLY A 316 -51.37 18.66 24.06
CA GLY A 316 -52.13 19.73 23.42
C GLY A 316 -51.07 20.59 22.71
N ASN A 317 -51.35 21.01 21.47
CA ASN A 317 -50.52 21.86 20.60
C ASN A 317 -50.13 23.21 21.29
N PRO A 318 -49.10 23.97 20.84
CA PRO A 318 -49.15 24.63 19.53
C PRO A 318 -47.83 24.79 18.75
N ALA A 319 -48.00 25.13 17.47
CA ALA A 319 -47.01 25.61 16.49
C ALA A 319 -46.23 26.86 16.96
N PRO A 320 -45.10 27.20 16.31
CA PRO A 320 -45.23 28.22 15.25
C PRO A 320 -44.21 28.14 14.09
N ALA A 321 -44.52 28.97 13.09
CA ALA A 321 -43.60 29.70 12.20
C ALA A 321 -43.10 29.00 10.93
N ALA A 322 -43.89 29.21 9.87
CA ALA A 322 -43.43 29.28 8.49
C ALA A 322 -42.40 30.40 8.30
N THR A 323 -41.36 30.12 7.50
CA THR A 323 -40.59 31.14 6.79
C THR A 323 -40.62 30.85 5.28
N PRO A 324 -40.68 31.89 4.44
CA PRO A 324 -41.01 31.78 3.03
C PRO A 324 -39.80 31.45 2.16
N PHE A 325 -39.96 30.47 1.28
CA PHE A 325 -39.09 30.29 0.12
C PHE A 325 -39.41 31.37 -0.92
N ALA A 326 -38.51 32.33 -1.07
CA ALA A 326 -38.49 33.25 -2.19
C ALA A 326 -37.89 32.55 -3.41
N ASN A 327 -38.79 32.15 -4.31
CA ASN A 327 -38.73 32.32 -5.76
C ASN A 327 -37.41 32.86 -6.35
N ILE A 328 -36.67 32.00 -7.06
CA ILE A 328 -35.78 32.44 -8.15
C ILE A 328 -36.08 31.53 -9.35
N SER A 329 -37.18 31.84 -10.04
CA SER A 329 -37.33 31.53 -11.45
C SER A 329 -36.45 32.50 -12.24
N GLN A 330 -35.39 31.99 -12.87
CA GLN A 330 -34.79 32.60 -14.06
C GLN A 330 -33.94 31.55 -14.80
N ALA A 331 -34.55 30.96 -15.82
CA ALA A 331 -33.86 30.24 -16.88
C ALA A 331 -33.57 31.22 -18.02
N PRO A 332 -32.33 31.32 -18.51
CA PRO A 332 -32.07 31.77 -19.87
C PRO A 332 -32.04 30.54 -20.79
N SER A 333 -33.06 30.49 -21.63
CA SER A 333 -33.11 29.71 -22.86
C SER A 333 -32.08 30.26 -23.85
N ALA A 334 -31.13 29.43 -24.29
CA ALA A 334 -30.48 29.50 -25.60
C ALA A 334 -29.41 28.39 -25.68
N TYR A 335 -29.80 27.19 -26.12
CA TYR A 335 -28.84 26.22 -26.67
C TYR A 335 -29.09 26.15 -28.17
N GLU A 336 -28.25 26.85 -28.91
CA GLU A 336 -28.11 26.72 -30.36
C GLU A 336 -27.47 25.35 -30.66
N PRO A 337 -28.05 24.53 -31.55
CA PRO A 337 -27.42 23.28 -31.95
C PRO A 337 -26.19 23.57 -32.83
N PRO A 338 -25.03 22.94 -32.59
CA PRO A 338 -23.90 23.05 -33.50
C PRO A 338 -24.25 22.40 -34.85
N THR A 339 -24.02 23.19 -35.89
CA THR A 339 -24.21 22.89 -37.30
C THR A 339 -23.38 21.67 -37.71
N ALA A 340 -24.02 20.76 -38.45
CA ALA A 340 -23.38 19.64 -39.10
C ALA A 340 -22.31 20.14 -40.08
N ILE A 341 -21.05 19.79 -39.83
CA ILE A 341 -19.97 19.94 -40.80
C ILE A 341 -20.12 18.85 -41.86
N THR A 342 -20.48 19.32 -43.05
CA THR A 342 -20.57 18.60 -44.32
C THR A 342 -19.31 17.78 -44.58
N GLU A 343 -19.52 16.49 -44.80
CA GLU A 343 -18.56 15.52 -45.30
C GLU A 343 -18.15 15.92 -46.73
N THR A 344 -16.90 16.35 -46.90
CA THR A 344 -16.30 16.66 -48.21
C THR A 344 -15.80 15.35 -48.84
N PRO A 345 -16.31 14.92 -50.01
CA PRO A 345 -15.81 13.74 -50.70
C PRO A 345 -14.40 13.98 -51.25
N ALA A 346 -13.46 13.11 -50.90
CA ALA A 346 -12.12 13.11 -51.48
C ALA A 346 -12.16 12.66 -52.95
N PRO A 347 -11.40 13.28 -53.86
CA PRO A 347 -11.37 12.94 -55.28
C PRO A 347 -10.64 11.61 -55.55
N PRO A 348 -10.95 10.92 -56.67
CA PRO A 348 -10.34 9.65 -57.03
C PRO A 348 -8.87 9.83 -57.43
N VAL A 349 -7.99 9.02 -56.83
CA VAL A 349 -6.57 8.95 -57.21
C VAL A 349 -6.47 8.25 -58.57
N VAL A 350 -5.94 9.01 -59.53
CA VAL A 350 -5.61 8.62 -60.89
C VAL A 350 -4.46 7.62 -60.87
N THR A 351 -4.67 6.45 -61.46
CA THR A 351 -3.64 5.46 -61.80
C THR A 351 -2.87 5.94 -63.05
N PRO A 352 -1.54 6.07 -63.01
CA PRO A 352 -0.76 6.27 -64.23
C PRO A 352 -0.58 4.95 -64.97
N ALA A 353 -0.97 4.99 -66.24
CA ALA A 353 -0.72 3.97 -67.24
C ALA A 353 0.77 3.58 -67.31
N GLY A 354 1.04 2.30 -67.53
CA GLY A 354 2.34 1.80 -67.98
C GLY A 354 2.78 2.42 -69.31
N PRO A 355 4.02 2.20 -69.76
CA PRO A 355 4.22 1.21 -70.84
C PRO A 355 5.67 0.61 -70.87
N PRO A 356 6.09 -0.13 -71.91
CA PRO A 356 5.64 -1.46 -72.31
C PRO A 356 6.82 -2.47 -72.39
N ALA A 357 6.47 -3.75 -72.61
CA ALA A 357 7.20 -4.76 -73.38
C ALA A 357 8.74 -4.81 -73.36
N ALA A 358 9.29 -5.93 -72.87
CA ALA A 358 10.08 -6.89 -73.65
C ALA A 358 11.05 -7.67 -72.74
N ALA A 359 10.82 -8.97 -72.59
CA ALA A 359 11.80 -10.03 -72.86
C ALA A 359 11.29 -11.37 -72.32
N SER A 360 11.04 -12.27 -73.25
CA SER A 360 10.92 -13.72 -73.08
C SER A 360 12.25 -14.35 -72.66
N ARG A 361 12.31 -14.98 -71.49
CA ARG A 361 13.30 -15.98 -70.98
C ARG A 361 13.10 -16.05 -69.47
N ASP A 362 12.98 -17.17 -68.77
CA ASP A 362 13.30 -18.57 -68.99
C ASP A 362 12.30 -19.37 -68.14
N GLU A 363 11.68 -20.42 -68.69
CA GLU A 363 10.66 -21.25 -68.02
C GLU A 363 11.27 -22.48 -67.30
N PHE A 364 12.55 -22.44 -66.93
CA PHE A 364 13.23 -23.57 -66.30
C PHE A 364 14.20 -23.09 -65.20
N ASP A 365 13.70 -22.85 -63.99
CA ASP A 365 14.33 -23.27 -62.70
C ASP A 365 13.70 -22.51 -61.52
N SER A 366 12.66 -23.07 -60.91
CA SER A 366 12.45 -22.87 -59.45
C SER A 366 11.36 -23.79 -58.92
N LEU A 367 11.74 -25.05 -58.72
CA LEU A 367 11.05 -26.01 -57.85
C LEU A 367 11.32 -25.72 -56.36
N VAL A 368 11.47 -24.44 -55.98
CA VAL A 368 11.55 -24.04 -54.58
C VAL A 368 10.23 -23.35 -54.26
N PRO A 369 9.34 -23.96 -53.46
CA PRO A 369 8.13 -23.27 -53.02
C PRO A 369 8.54 -21.94 -52.37
N PRO A 370 7.83 -20.83 -52.67
CA PRO A 370 8.17 -19.54 -52.10
C PRO A 370 8.17 -19.68 -50.57
N VAL A 371 9.35 -19.51 -49.97
CA VAL A 371 9.49 -19.41 -48.53
C VAL A 371 8.79 -18.11 -48.14
N THR A 372 7.53 -18.20 -47.73
CA THR A 372 6.81 -17.11 -47.07
C THR A 372 7.58 -16.78 -45.81
N LEU A 373 8.38 -15.71 -45.86
CA LEU A 373 8.96 -15.10 -44.67
C LEU A 373 7.80 -14.79 -43.70
N PRO A 374 7.87 -15.20 -42.43
CA PRO A 374 6.87 -14.85 -41.43
C PRO A 374 6.70 -13.32 -41.42
N GLU A 375 5.48 -12.86 -41.71
CA GLU A 375 5.15 -11.44 -41.63
C GLU A 375 5.50 -10.95 -40.21
N PRO A 376 6.26 -9.86 -40.05
CA PRO A 376 6.63 -9.37 -38.73
C PRO A 376 5.36 -9.12 -37.92
N PRO A 377 5.30 -9.59 -36.65
CA PRO A 377 4.09 -9.49 -35.85
C PRO A 377 3.66 -8.01 -35.78
N ARG A 378 2.48 -7.72 -36.32
CA ARG A 378 1.88 -6.38 -36.22
C ARG A 378 1.78 -6.03 -34.73
N PRO A 379 2.19 -4.82 -34.31
CA PRO A 379 2.02 -4.38 -32.93
C PRO A 379 0.54 -4.50 -32.55
N VAL A 380 0.24 -5.43 -31.63
CA VAL A 380 -1.10 -5.56 -31.08
C VAL A 380 -1.33 -4.33 -30.23
N ALA A 381 -2.31 -3.51 -30.58
CA ALA A 381 -2.67 -2.35 -29.79
C ALA A 381 -2.97 -2.79 -28.34
N PRO A 382 -2.45 -2.09 -27.32
CA PRO A 382 -2.67 -2.45 -25.93
C PRO A 382 -4.18 -2.50 -25.66
N GLY A 383 -4.66 -3.67 -25.22
CA GLY A 383 -6.06 -3.86 -24.85
C GLY A 383 -6.43 -3.01 -23.62
N PRO A 384 -7.73 -2.83 -23.36
CA PRO A 384 -8.19 -2.14 -22.15
C PRO A 384 -7.67 -2.86 -20.90
N GLU A 385 -7.09 -2.09 -19.98
CA GLU A 385 -6.53 -2.61 -18.73
C GLU A 385 -7.65 -2.78 -17.70
N LEU A 386 -7.77 -3.98 -17.16
CA LEU A 386 -8.81 -4.36 -16.19
C LEU A 386 -8.23 -4.38 -14.77
N ARG A 387 -8.91 -3.72 -13.83
CA ARG A 387 -8.54 -3.65 -12.42
C ARG A 387 -9.73 -4.01 -11.53
N TYR A 388 -9.46 -4.35 -10.28
CA TYR A 388 -10.45 -4.81 -9.31
C TYR A 388 -10.34 -4.04 -8.00
N VAL A 389 -11.47 -3.71 -7.37
CA VAL A 389 -11.49 -2.93 -6.13
C VAL A 389 -12.67 -3.33 -5.25
N LYS A 390 -12.52 -3.13 -3.94
CA LYS A 390 -13.47 -3.55 -2.91
C LYS A 390 -14.67 -2.61 -2.78
N VAL A 391 -14.47 -1.42 -2.24
CA VAL A 391 -15.55 -0.46 -1.99
C VAL A 391 -15.09 0.94 -2.34
N PRO A 392 -16.00 1.81 -2.78
CA PRO A 392 -15.69 3.22 -2.92
C PRO A 392 -15.48 3.85 -1.53
N VAL A 393 -14.62 4.86 -1.49
CA VAL A 393 -14.34 5.69 -0.32
C VAL A 393 -14.47 7.14 -0.76
N ASN A 394 -15.28 7.93 -0.04
CA ASN A 394 -15.53 9.34 -0.33
C ASN A 394 -16.04 9.60 -1.76
N GLY A 395 -16.92 8.72 -2.27
CA GLY A 395 -17.48 8.88 -3.63
C GLY A 395 -16.49 8.56 -4.76
N GLY A 396 -15.42 7.83 -4.48
CA GLY A 396 -14.43 7.41 -5.49
C GLY A 396 -13.73 6.10 -5.13
N PHE A 397 -12.81 5.68 -5.99
CA PHE A 397 -11.91 4.55 -5.77
C PHE A 397 -10.47 5.06 -5.66
N SER A 398 -9.78 4.63 -4.61
CA SER A 398 -8.36 4.95 -4.41
C SER A 398 -7.51 4.16 -5.40
N GLU A 399 -6.55 4.81 -6.05
CA GLU A 399 -5.62 4.15 -6.99
C GLU A 399 -4.81 3.03 -6.31
N TYR A 400 -4.53 3.20 -5.02
CA TYR A 400 -3.78 2.25 -4.19
C TYR A 400 -4.58 0.98 -3.86
N ASP A 401 -5.91 1.03 -3.94
CA ASP A 401 -6.79 -0.09 -3.60
C ASP A 401 -7.13 -0.94 -4.83
N LEU A 402 -6.69 -0.54 -6.04
CA LEU A 402 -6.87 -1.34 -7.24
C LEU A 402 -5.89 -2.52 -7.29
N SER A 403 -6.43 -3.69 -7.60
CA SER A 403 -5.71 -4.94 -7.80
C SER A 403 -5.82 -5.39 -9.26
N ASP A 404 -4.77 -6.05 -9.76
CA ASP A 404 -4.78 -6.68 -11.10
C ASP A 404 -5.54 -8.01 -11.10
N GLN A 405 -5.66 -8.62 -9.92
CA GLN A 405 -6.30 -9.92 -9.74
C GLN A 405 -7.62 -9.77 -8.97
N PRO A 406 -8.67 -10.51 -9.36
CA PRO A 406 -9.92 -10.53 -8.63
C PRO A 406 -9.71 -11.17 -7.25
N GLN A 407 -10.07 -10.46 -6.19
CA GLN A 407 -10.08 -10.98 -4.82
C GLN A 407 -11.51 -11.33 -4.40
N HIS A 408 -11.64 -12.12 -3.34
CA HIS A 408 -12.93 -12.54 -2.79
C HIS A 408 -13.81 -11.36 -2.34
N ASP A 409 -13.20 -10.22 -2.03
CA ASP A 409 -13.86 -8.98 -1.64
C ASP A 409 -13.81 -7.89 -2.72
N SER A 410 -13.36 -8.20 -3.95
CA SER A 410 -13.35 -7.25 -5.08
C SER A 410 -14.73 -7.09 -5.71
N ILE A 411 -15.59 -6.28 -5.11
CA ILE A 411 -16.98 -6.05 -5.54
C ILE A 411 -17.06 -5.40 -6.91
N TYR A 412 -16.10 -4.56 -7.27
CA TYR A 412 -16.09 -3.83 -8.53
C TYR A 412 -14.94 -4.27 -9.43
N GLN A 413 -15.21 -4.23 -10.73
CA GLN A 413 -14.18 -4.28 -11.76
C GLN A 413 -14.21 -2.97 -12.56
N ILE A 414 -13.02 -2.42 -12.82
CA ILE A 414 -12.80 -1.13 -13.47
C ILE A 414 -12.05 -1.39 -14.76
N THR A 415 -12.55 -0.84 -15.86
CA THR A 415 -11.93 -0.92 -17.19
C THR A 415 -11.37 0.45 -17.55
N LEU A 416 -10.04 0.55 -17.61
CA LEU A 416 -9.34 1.79 -17.93
C LEU A 416 -9.39 2.04 -19.44
N SER A 417 -9.73 3.26 -19.85
CA SER A 417 -9.78 3.60 -21.28
C SER A 417 -8.37 3.85 -21.83
N PRO A 418 -7.90 3.10 -22.83
CA PRO A 418 -6.58 3.33 -23.43
C PRO A 418 -6.53 4.63 -24.25
N GLN A 419 -7.69 5.14 -24.69
CA GLN A 419 -7.79 6.38 -25.46
C GLN A 419 -7.78 7.62 -24.55
N ASN A 420 -8.34 7.50 -23.35
CA ASN A 420 -8.48 8.59 -22.39
C ASN A 420 -8.01 8.11 -21.01
N PRO A 421 -6.74 8.33 -20.63
CA PRO A 421 -6.18 7.78 -19.38
C PRO A 421 -6.81 8.36 -18.11
N ASP A 422 -7.56 9.46 -18.21
CA ASP A 422 -8.29 10.08 -17.10
C ASP A 422 -9.75 9.62 -16.99
N MET A 423 -10.19 8.70 -17.86
CA MET A 423 -11.55 8.14 -17.86
C MET A 423 -11.52 6.61 -17.75
N ALA A 424 -12.44 6.07 -16.97
CA ALA A 424 -12.63 4.63 -16.85
C ALA A 424 -14.12 4.29 -16.69
N THR A 425 -14.49 3.05 -16.99
CA THR A 425 -15.82 2.53 -16.68
C THR A 425 -15.72 1.52 -15.55
N PHE A 426 -16.79 1.34 -14.78
CA PHE A 426 -16.83 0.35 -13.72
C PHE A 426 -18.16 -0.37 -13.67
N ARG A 427 -18.13 -1.62 -13.22
CA ARG A 427 -19.31 -2.45 -13.01
C ARG A 427 -19.10 -3.41 -11.85
N VAL A 428 -20.18 -4.01 -11.35
CA VAL A 428 -20.08 -5.03 -10.31
C VAL A 428 -19.40 -6.26 -10.91
N ASN A 429 -18.46 -6.83 -10.16
CA ASN A 429 -17.74 -8.04 -10.57
C ASN A 429 -18.73 -9.18 -10.80
N PRO A 430 -18.75 -9.85 -11.96
CA PRO A 430 -19.74 -10.87 -12.30
C PRO A 430 -19.58 -12.18 -11.51
N ASN A 431 -18.50 -12.32 -10.72
CA ASN A 431 -18.24 -13.53 -9.95
C ASN A 431 -19.29 -13.73 -8.83
N PRO A 432 -20.06 -14.84 -8.86
CA PRO A 432 -21.12 -15.10 -7.87
C PRO A 432 -20.60 -15.22 -6.44
N ALA A 433 -19.34 -15.65 -6.24
CA ALA A 433 -18.75 -15.73 -4.90
C ALA A 433 -18.64 -14.34 -4.23
N VAL A 434 -18.41 -13.30 -5.04
CA VAL A 434 -18.32 -11.91 -4.57
C VAL A 434 -19.73 -11.33 -4.34
N HIS A 435 -20.73 -11.76 -5.11
CA HIS A 435 -22.11 -11.28 -4.98
C HIS A 435 -22.68 -11.56 -3.61
N ALA A 436 -22.44 -12.74 -3.04
CA ALA A 436 -22.91 -13.07 -1.69
C ALA A 436 -22.43 -12.04 -0.65
N TYR A 437 -21.16 -11.63 -0.74
CA TYR A 437 -20.58 -10.61 0.14
C TYR A 437 -21.14 -9.21 -0.15
N ALA A 438 -21.27 -8.84 -1.42
CA ALA A 438 -21.80 -7.54 -1.84
C ALA A 438 -23.27 -7.37 -1.43
N ILE A 439 -24.09 -8.41 -1.54
CA ILE A 439 -25.50 -8.42 -1.14
C ILE A 439 -25.64 -8.22 0.37
N GLN A 440 -24.85 -8.95 1.17
CA GLN A 440 -24.87 -8.83 2.63
C GLN A 440 -24.47 -7.42 3.11
N SER A 441 -23.59 -6.76 2.36
CA SER A 441 -23.05 -5.44 2.69
C SER A 441 -23.64 -4.30 1.84
N ALA A 442 -24.73 -4.54 1.10
CA ALA A 442 -25.20 -3.67 0.02
C ALA A 442 -25.35 -2.19 0.41
N GLN A 443 -25.85 -1.91 1.62
CA GLN A 443 -26.03 -0.54 2.13
C GLN A 443 -24.71 0.25 2.22
N PHE A 444 -23.59 -0.43 2.44
CA PHE A 444 -22.27 0.18 2.57
C PHE A 444 -21.49 0.09 1.26
N SER A 445 -21.53 -1.08 0.60
CA SER A 445 -20.70 -1.34 -0.56
C SER A 445 -21.27 -0.83 -1.88
N LEU A 446 -22.60 -0.86 -2.06
CA LEU A 446 -23.28 -0.55 -3.32
C LEU A 446 -23.86 0.85 -3.36
N ARG A 447 -24.28 1.42 -2.22
CA ARG A 447 -25.01 2.69 -2.15
C ARG A 447 -24.28 3.89 -2.78
N GLU A 448 -22.96 3.96 -2.61
CA GLU A 448 -22.19 5.08 -3.13
C GLU A 448 -21.98 4.99 -4.65
N ALA A 449 -21.70 3.81 -5.20
CA ALA A 449 -21.33 3.66 -6.60
C ALA A 449 -22.45 3.14 -7.52
N CYS A 450 -23.52 2.59 -6.96
CA CYS A 450 -24.61 1.99 -7.74
C CYS A 450 -25.96 2.65 -7.43
N ARG A 451 -26.85 2.65 -8.43
CA ARG A 451 -28.28 2.90 -8.30
C ARG A 451 -29.02 1.56 -8.42
N TYR A 452 -29.88 1.27 -7.44
CA TYR A 452 -30.62 0.01 -7.37
C TYR A 452 -31.88 0.16 -6.53
N GLN A 453 -32.82 -0.76 -6.73
CA GLN A 453 -33.97 -0.93 -5.86
C GLN A 453 -33.68 -2.02 -4.82
N GLN A 454 -34.00 -1.74 -3.55
CA GLN A 454 -33.75 -2.71 -2.48
C GLN A 454 -34.61 -3.96 -2.69
N PRO A 455 -34.02 -5.17 -2.66
CA PRO A 455 -34.77 -6.38 -2.96
C PRO A 455 -35.79 -6.68 -1.86
N ALA A 456 -36.99 -7.10 -2.26
CA ALA A 456 -38.08 -7.46 -1.34
C ALA A 456 -38.01 -8.92 -0.86
N GLY A 457 -37.09 -9.71 -1.40
CA GLY A 457 -36.94 -11.14 -1.13
C GLY A 457 -35.48 -11.61 -1.08
N PRO A 458 -35.24 -12.92 -0.89
CA PRO A 458 -33.90 -13.48 -0.94
C PRO A 458 -33.32 -13.31 -2.36
N VAL A 459 -32.10 -12.80 -2.44
CA VAL A 459 -31.39 -12.58 -3.71
C VAL A 459 -30.02 -13.23 -3.63
N SER A 460 -29.54 -13.70 -4.78
CA SER A 460 -28.31 -14.48 -4.90
C SER A 460 -27.30 -13.86 -5.86
N ARG A 461 -27.77 -13.03 -6.79
CA ARG A 461 -26.96 -12.49 -7.87
C ARG A 461 -27.19 -10.99 -8.04
N ILE A 462 -26.14 -10.29 -8.45
CA ILE A 462 -26.20 -8.91 -8.89
C ILE A 462 -25.94 -8.86 -10.39
N ILE A 463 -26.82 -8.20 -11.15
CA ILE A 463 -26.60 -7.91 -12.56
C ILE A 463 -26.39 -6.41 -12.73
N THR A 464 -25.33 -6.04 -13.45
CA THR A 464 -25.13 -4.67 -13.90
C THR A 464 -25.88 -4.47 -15.20
N ASP A 465 -26.92 -3.64 -15.16
CA ASP A 465 -27.71 -3.25 -16.32
C ASP A 465 -27.00 -2.15 -17.12
N GLU A 466 -26.36 -1.21 -16.41
CA GLU A 466 -25.57 -0.14 -17.01
C GLU A 466 -24.28 0.09 -16.22
N ASP A 467 -23.16 0.20 -16.94
CA ASP A 467 -21.85 0.49 -16.36
C ASP A 467 -21.79 1.94 -15.86
N GLY A 468 -21.08 2.16 -14.75
CA GLY A 468 -20.79 3.50 -14.24
C GLY A 468 -19.53 4.10 -14.89
N THR A 469 -19.34 5.40 -14.73
CA THR A 469 -18.15 6.12 -15.24
C THR A 469 -17.33 6.74 -14.11
N LEU A 470 -16.02 6.71 -14.28
CA LEU A 470 -15.03 7.29 -13.39
C LEU A 470 -14.22 8.35 -14.11
N ARG A 471 -13.83 9.38 -13.36
CA ARG A 471 -12.88 10.40 -13.80
C ARG A 471 -11.75 10.52 -12.81
N ARG A 472 -10.51 10.59 -13.29
CA ARG A 472 -9.33 10.76 -12.42
C ARG A 472 -9.23 12.22 -11.97
N VAL A 473 -9.21 12.45 -10.65
CA VAL A 473 -9.08 13.77 -10.02
C VAL A 473 -8.08 13.66 -8.87
N ALA A 474 -6.99 14.44 -8.95
CA ALA A 474 -5.93 14.47 -7.93
C ALA A 474 -5.35 13.08 -7.57
N GLY A 475 -5.26 12.17 -8.55
CA GLY A 475 -4.72 10.82 -8.34
C GLY A 475 -5.69 9.83 -7.68
N ALA A 476 -6.98 10.18 -7.55
CA ALA A 476 -8.05 9.26 -7.16
C ALA A 476 -9.09 9.16 -8.29
N TRP A 477 -9.78 8.02 -8.39
CA TRP A 477 -10.86 7.84 -9.35
C TRP A 477 -12.17 8.28 -8.74
N GLN A 478 -12.75 9.38 -9.20
CA GLN A 478 -14.02 9.87 -8.69
C GLN A 478 -15.19 9.32 -9.51
N ILE A 479 -16.27 8.92 -8.84
CA ILE A 479 -17.47 8.42 -9.51
C ILE A 479 -18.23 9.60 -10.10
N GLU A 480 -18.32 9.63 -11.43
CA GLU A 480 -19.04 10.66 -12.17
C GLU A 480 -20.49 10.20 -12.43
N HIS A 481 -20.66 8.96 -12.91
CA HIS A 481 -21.97 8.33 -13.07
C HIS A 481 -22.02 6.99 -12.34
N LYS A 482 -23.08 6.79 -11.54
CA LYS A 482 -23.32 5.53 -10.82
C LYS A 482 -23.76 4.43 -11.77
N ALA A 483 -23.28 3.20 -11.55
CA ALA A 483 -23.72 2.02 -12.29
C ALA A 483 -25.18 1.67 -11.94
N ALA A 484 -25.97 1.23 -12.91
CA ALA A 484 -27.31 0.69 -12.67
C ALA A 484 -27.24 -0.81 -12.43
N ILE A 485 -27.78 -1.28 -11.30
CA ILE A 485 -27.80 -2.70 -10.98
C ILE A 485 -29.18 -3.17 -10.54
N ARG A 486 -29.43 -4.46 -10.72
CA ARG A 486 -30.59 -5.18 -10.21
C ARG A 486 -30.17 -6.46 -9.50
N PHE A 487 -31.03 -6.94 -8.62
CA PHE A 487 -30.82 -8.19 -7.88
C PHE A 487 -31.69 -9.30 -8.46
N GLU A 488 -31.13 -10.52 -8.55
CA GLU A 488 -31.81 -11.74 -8.99
C GLU A 488 -31.73 -12.86 -7.94
#